data_AF-A0A1G0NKY9-F1
#
_entry.id   AF-A0A1G0NKY9-F1
#
_cell.length_a   1.000
_cell.length_b   1.000
_cell.length_c   1.000
_cell.angle_alpha   90.00
_cell.angle_beta   90.00
_cell.angle_gamma   90.00
#
_symmetry.space_group_name_H-M   'P 1'
#
loop_
_entity.id
_entity.type
_entity.pdbx_description
1 polymer ?
#
loop_
_entity_poly.entity_id
_entity_poly.type
_entity_poly.pdbx_seq_one_letter_code
_entity_poly.pdbx_strand_id
1 'polypeptide(L)'
;MSRWKELKEAACLSGSQEDVATCLAPVQSWEDATSGLTLYAPNPFVIELLRERFTPLLREAKEHYGKVTLLVGDPPREGDTVTAVRVQSPPPARSPVEVLNRPATIGEGPRFPVVWPHSQYAVISHLARSSLFSATRFGPKTPRPYFKNHLLVSAEGVEIRTTGEQLTVDDGEVHMQVMNYQLASGLPLGADVPITLAGLTFDLGKNSDGGKGLNQTRESLYRLRGTEISIKVASRGGQELRSFTGNLLNHIGARMRRGARDAAYSFSLRPEIFQLFGVDTVYRIDRRISRALRAKLAQWLHRYYSTHQHPYPMKLETLQRMCGAKASPKKFREQMREALNELVDHQFLAEWRIDEDLVFVRRAGGIALPPST
;
A
#
# COMPACT_ATOMS: atom_id res chain seq x y z
N MET A 1 32.96 20.70 0.84
CA MET A 1 31.85 19.85 0.38
C MET A 1 31.39 19.02 1.58
N SER A 2 30.09 18.74 1.70
CA SER A 2 29.56 17.89 2.78
C SER A 2 30.19 16.49 2.66
N ARG A 3 30.81 15.97 3.72
CA ARG A 3 31.45 14.65 3.74
C ARG A 3 30.45 13.55 3.38
N TRP A 4 29.18 13.72 3.74
CA TRP A 4 28.10 12.84 3.29
C TRP A 4 27.93 12.79 1.77
N LYS A 5 28.09 13.91 1.05
CA LYS A 5 27.98 13.89 -0.43
C LYS A 5 29.10 13.04 -1.06
N GLU A 6 30.32 13.14 -0.56
CA GLU A 6 31.45 12.33 -1.02
C GLU A 6 31.21 10.84 -0.74
N LEU A 7 30.74 10.51 0.47
CA LEU A 7 30.39 9.14 0.86
C LEU A 7 29.28 8.58 -0.03
N LYS A 8 28.24 9.38 -0.31
CA LYS A 8 27.14 9.02 -1.20
C LYS A 8 27.63 8.78 -2.62
N GLU A 9 28.47 9.66 -3.17
CA GLU A 9 29.04 9.49 -4.52
C GLU A 9 29.93 8.25 -4.63
N ALA A 10 30.77 7.97 -3.62
CA ALA A 10 31.58 6.75 -3.57
C ALA A 10 30.72 5.47 -3.51
N ALA A 11 29.63 5.49 -2.74
CA ALA A 11 28.66 4.39 -2.69
C ALA A 11 27.89 4.23 -4.01
N CYS A 12 27.57 5.34 -4.69
CA CYS A 12 26.94 5.32 -6.01
C CYS A 12 27.83 4.65 -7.08
N LEU A 13 29.16 4.81 -6.98
CA LEU A 13 30.12 4.24 -7.92
C LEU A 13 30.38 2.74 -7.71
N SER A 14 30.10 2.22 -6.51
CA SER A 14 30.41 0.83 -6.12
C SER A 14 29.17 -0.07 -5.98
N GLY A 15 27.96 0.50 -5.94
CA GLY A 15 26.69 -0.22 -5.78
C GLY A 15 25.98 -0.59 -7.08
N SER A 16 24.96 -1.45 -6.98
CA SER A 16 24.02 -1.72 -8.09
C SER A 16 23.24 -0.45 -8.44
N GLN A 17 23.12 -0.13 -9.74
CA GLN A 17 22.43 1.07 -10.23
C GLN A 17 20.97 1.17 -9.73
N GLU A 18 20.27 0.05 -9.59
CA GLU A 18 18.88 0.02 -9.11
C GLU A 18 18.79 0.43 -7.63
N ASP A 19 19.75 0.01 -6.80
CA ASP A 19 19.77 0.30 -5.37
C ASP A 19 20.16 1.74 -5.09
N VAL A 20 21.11 2.26 -5.87
CA VAL A 20 21.55 3.65 -5.79
C VAL A 20 20.41 4.59 -6.16
N ALA A 21 19.71 4.32 -7.27
CA ALA A 21 18.59 5.14 -7.74
C ALA A 21 17.38 5.07 -6.80
N THR A 22 17.10 3.90 -6.21
CA THR A 22 15.91 3.68 -5.37
C THR A 22 16.14 4.08 -3.91
N CYS A 23 17.36 3.94 -3.38
CA CYS A 23 17.65 4.07 -1.95
C CYS A 23 18.46 5.32 -1.62
N LEU A 24 19.58 5.55 -2.30
CA LEU A 24 20.51 6.64 -1.95
C LEU A 24 20.14 7.97 -2.59
N ALA A 25 19.79 7.97 -3.89
CA ALA A 25 19.45 9.17 -4.64
C ALA A 25 18.42 10.06 -3.92
N PRO A 26 17.27 9.55 -3.42
CA PRO A 26 16.25 10.37 -2.79
C PRO A 26 16.58 10.83 -1.37
N VAL A 27 17.67 10.34 -0.75
CA VAL A 27 18.06 10.71 0.62
C VAL A 27 18.76 12.06 0.63
N GLN A 28 18.22 12.98 1.43
CA GLN A 28 18.76 14.32 1.64
C GLN A 28 19.48 14.38 3.00
N SER A 29 20.56 15.15 3.09
CA SER A 29 21.32 15.33 4.33
C SER A 29 21.14 16.73 4.90
N TRP A 30 21.04 16.80 6.22
CA TRP A 30 21.11 18.03 6.99
C TRP A 30 22.20 17.89 8.04
N GLU A 31 23.15 18.82 8.04
CA GLU A 31 24.26 18.86 8.98
C GLU A 31 24.01 20.00 9.97
N ASP A 32 23.98 19.68 11.26
CA ASP A 32 23.93 20.66 12.33
C ASP A 32 25.10 20.41 13.29
N ALA A 33 25.85 21.47 13.58
CA ALA A 33 27.05 21.45 14.39
C ALA A 33 26.82 20.89 15.82
N THR A 34 25.58 20.88 16.31
CA THR A 34 25.24 20.38 17.66
C THR A 34 24.54 19.01 17.69
N SER A 35 23.91 18.57 16.60
CA SER A 35 23.09 17.35 16.59
C SER A 35 23.58 16.22 15.67
N GLY A 36 24.67 16.46 14.92
CA GLY A 36 25.30 15.48 14.04
C GLY A 36 24.68 15.48 12.63
N LEU A 37 24.81 14.35 11.92
CA LEU A 37 24.24 14.18 10.58
C LEU A 37 22.80 13.65 10.68
N THR A 38 21.85 14.34 10.06
CA THR A 38 20.49 13.83 9.89
C THR A 38 20.22 13.52 8.43
N LEU A 39 19.80 12.29 8.15
CA LEU A 39 19.43 11.84 6.81
C LEU A 39 17.91 11.73 6.71
N TYR A 40 17.36 12.47 5.75
CA TYR A 40 15.95 12.55 5.45
C TYR A 40 15.63 11.63 4.27
N ALA A 41 14.86 10.59 4.56
CA ALA A 41 14.36 9.60 3.62
C ALA A 41 12.90 9.91 3.23
N PRO A 42 12.46 9.59 2.01
CA PRO A 42 11.10 9.90 1.58
C PRO A 42 10.02 9.04 2.26
N ASN A 43 10.38 7.88 2.79
CA ASN A 43 9.48 6.91 3.42
C ASN A 43 10.25 5.93 4.33
N PRO A 44 9.57 5.12 5.15
CA PRO A 44 10.22 4.14 6.02
C PRO A 44 11.02 3.08 5.27
N PHE A 45 10.62 2.75 4.04
CA PHE A 45 11.31 1.73 3.26
C PHE A 45 12.76 2.11 2.94
N VAL A 46 13.00 3.37 2.57
CA VAL A 46 14.36 3.85 2.32
C VAL A 46 15.20 3.82 3.61
N ILE A 47 14.60 4.05 4.79
CA ILE A 47 15.29 3.92 6.07
C ILE A 47 15.75 2.48 6.31
N GLU A 48 14.87 1.50 6.10
CA GLU A 48 15.24 0.09 6.27
C GLU A 48 16.31 -0.35 5.27
N LEU A 49 16.19 0.04 4.00
CA LEU A 49 17.21 -0.25 2.99
C LEU A 49 18.58 0.36 3.33
N LEU A 50 18.61 1.58 3.88
CA LEU A 50 19.85 2.19 4.37
C LEU A 50 20.46 1.36 5.50
N ARG A 51 19.64 0.87 6.45
CA ARG A 51 20.10 0.05 7.57
C ARG A 51 20.63 -1.30 7.13
N GLU A 52 19.95 -1.96 6.21
CA GLU A 52 20.27 -3.31 5.76
C GLU A 52 21.44 -3.35 4.77
N ARG A 53 21.45 -2.45 3.78
CA ARG A 53 22.32 -2.55 2.61
C ARG A 53 23.45 -1.54 2.58
N PHE A 54 23.31 -0.45 3.33
CA PHE A 54 24.29 0.62 3.42
C PHE A 54 24.84 0.78 4.85
N THR A 55 24.84 -0.31 5.65
CA THR A 55 25.40 -0.32 7.00
C THR A 55 26.86 0.16 7.06
N PRO A 56 27.77 -0.22 6.12
CA PRO A 56 29.14 0.29 6.12
C PRO A 56 29.21 1.81 5.93
N LEU A 57 28.39 2.34 5.02
CA LEU A 57 28.28 3.78 4.74
C LEU A 57 27.79 4.54 5.97
N LEU A 58 26.75 4.02 6.64
CA LEU A 58 26.22 4.62 7.88
C LEU A 58 27.23 4.57 9.03
N ARG A 59 28.08 3.52 9.09
CA ARG A 59 29.15 3.42 10.07
C ARG A 59 30.22 4.48 9.84
N GLU A 60 30.69 4.64 8.60
CA GLU A 60 31.68 5.66 8.25
C GLU A 60 31.14 7.08 8.50
N ALA A 61 29.86 7.33 8.16
CA ALA A 61 29.22 8.59 8.50
C ALA A 61 29.13 8.79 10.03
N LYS A 62 28.85 7.75 10.81
CA LYS A 62 28.82 7.85 12.27
C LYS A 62 30.20 8.11 12.87
N GLU A 63 31.27 7.54 12.31
CA GLU A 63 32.64 7.81 12.74
C GLU A 63 33.03 9.28 12.51
N HIS A 64 32.62 9.87 11.38
CA HIS A 64 32.92 11.26 11.08
C HIS A 64 32.06 12.26 11.86
N TYR A 65 30.74 12.06 11.92
CA TYR A 65 29.79 13.02 12.48
C TYR A 65 29.39 12.71 13.95
N GLY A 66 29.88 11.61 14.52
CA GLY A 66 29.58 11.13 15.89
C GLY A 66 28.17 10.54 16.06
N LYS A 67 27.15 11.21 15.52
CA LYS A 67 25.74 10.77 15.56
C LYS A 67 25.12 10.87 14.16
N VAL A 68 24.48 9.79 13.73
CA VAL A 68 23.67 9.75 12.50
C VAL A 68 22.22 9.42 12.88
N THR A 69 21.29 10.27 12.47
CA THR A 69 19.85 10.08 12.68
C THR A 69 19.16 9.89 11.33
N LEU A 70 18.28 8.90 11.22
CA LEU A 70 17.47 8.65 10.03
C LEU A 70 16.03 9.11 10.31
N LEU A 71 15.50 10.02 9.50
CA LEU A 71 14.14 10.54 9.62
C LEU A 71 13.39 10.42 8.29
N VAL A 72 12.07 10.27 8.35
CA VAL A 72 11.22 10.35 7.15
C VAL A 72 10.76 11.79 6.94
N GLY A 73 10.84 12.29 5.71
CA GLY A 73 10.37 13.62 5.30
C GLY A 73 11.43 14.38 4.51
N ASP A 74 11.31 15.70 4.52
CA ASP A 74 12.25 16.63 3.89
C ASP A 74 13.05 17.40 4.95
N PRO A 75 14.31 17.78 4.64
CA PRO A 75 15.15 18.55 5.54
C PRO A 75 14.60 19.98 5.77
N PRO A 76 14.98 20.62 6.90
CA PRO A 76 14.84 22.06 7.12
C PRO A 76 15.44 22.93 6.00
N ARG A 77 15.16 24.24 5.94
CA ARG A 77 15.96 25.20 5.15
C ARG A 77 16.96 25.95 6.03
N GLU A 78 18.12 26.35 5.48
CA GLU A 78 19.10 27.20 6.16
C GLU A 78 18.44 28.52 6.59
N GLY A 79 18.43 28.78 7.90
CA GLY A 79 17.72 29.90 8.54
C GLY A 79 16.55 29.51 9.43
N ASP A 80 16.11 28.24 9.41
CA ASP A 80 15.09 27.74 10.34
C ASP A 80 15.72 27.35 11.68
N THR A 81 15.28 27.98 12.77
CA THR A 81 15.60 27.52 14.13
C THR A 81 14.99 26.14 14.36
N VAL A 82 15.85 25.12 14.51
CA VAL A 82 15.44 23.77 14.86
C VAL A 82 15.05 23.74 16.34
N THR A 83 13.80 24.06 16.65
CA THR A 83 13.25 23.70 17.95
C THR A 83 12.95 22.20 17.90
N ALA A 84 13.71 21.40 18.64
CA ALA A 84 13.43 19.97 18.81
C ALA A 84 11.98 19.79 19.30
N VAL A 85 11.09 19.34 18.42
CA VAL A 85 9.72 19.03 18.78
C VAL A 85 9.74 17.72 19.56
N ARG A 86 9.64 17.83 20.89
CA ARG A 86 9.25 16.72 21.76
C ARG A 86 7.88 16.26 21.27
N VAL A 87 7.78 14.99 20.84
CA VAL A 87 6.51 14.33 20.52
C VAL A 87 5.62 14.46 21.76
N GLN A 88 4.66 15.38 21.73
CA GLN A 88 3.62 15.42 22.74
C GLN A 88 2.73 14.20 22.53
N SER A 89 2.49 13.47 23.62
CA SER A 89 1.52 12.39 23.69
C SER A 89 0.18 12.86 23.09
N PRO A 90 -0.53 11.99 22.36
CA PRO A 90 -1.81 12.36 21.75
C PRO A 90 -2.78 12.86 22.84
N PRO A 91 -3.61 13.89 22.53
CA PRO A 91 -4.61 14.37 23.46
C PRO A 91 -5.59 13.24 23.84
N PRO A 92 -6.11 13.21 25.08
CA PRO A 92 -7.04 12.17 25.49
C PRO A 92 -8.25 12.16 24.56
N ALA A 93 -8.59 10.97 24.06
CA ALA A 93 -9.75 10.73 23.22
C ALA A 93 -11.00 11.30 23.89
N ARG A 94 -11.78 12.09 23.14
CA ARG A 94 -13.13 12.48 23.55
C ARG A 94 -13.98 11.21 23.69
N SER A 95 -14.83 11.20 24.70
CA SER A 95 -15.61 10.08 25.20
C SER A 95 -16.34 9.28 24.10
N PRO A 96 -16.41 7.94 24.22
CA PRO A 96 -17.03 7.10 23.20
C PRO A 96 -18.55 7.28 23.18
N VAL A 97 -19.11 7.29 21.97
CA VAL A 97 -20.49 6.85 21.76
C VAL A 97 -20.51 5.35 22.09
N GLU A 98 -21.42 4.97 22.97
CA GLU A 98 -21.59 3.64 23.54
C GLU A 98 -21.95 2.62 22.45
N VAL A 99 -20.93 1.99 21.85
CA VAL A 99 -21.08 0.78 21.04
C VAL A 99 -20.91 -0.41 21.98
N LEU A 100 -21.93 -1.29 22.01
CA LEU A 100 -22.06 -2.47 22.86
C LEU A 100 -20.71 -3.16 23.17
N ASN A 101 -20.20 -2.91 24.38
CA ASN A 101 -18.98 -3.50 24.90
C ASN A 101 -19.20 -4.99 25.21
N ARG A 102 -18.66 -5.87 24.35
CA ARG A 102 -17.98 -7.08 24.86
C ARG A 102 -16.50 -6.74 24.90
N PRO A 103 -15.81 -6.83 26.05
CA PRO A 103 -14.37 -6.67 26.08
C PRO A 103 -13.77 -7.85 25.34
N ALA A 104 -13.48 -7.68 24.05
CA ALA A 104 -12.43 -8.47 23.44
C ALA A 104 -11.17 -8.10 24.20
N THR A 105 -10.62 -9.05 24.96
CA THR A 105 -9.24 -9.01 25.42
C THR A 105 -8.41 -8.47 24.26
N ILE A 106 -7.67 -7.37 24.47
CA ILE A 106 -6.65 -6.92 23.52
C ILE A 106 -5.55 -7.98 23.59
N GLY A 107 -5.81 -9.14 23.00
CA GLY A 107 -4.81 -10.15 22.73
C GLY A 107 -3.78 -9.54 21.78
N GLU A 108 -2.54 -10.00 21.89
CA GLU A 108 -1.49 -9.62 20.95
C GLU A 108 -2.03 -9.75 19.53
N GLY A 109 -2.15 -8.62 18.82
CA GLY A 109 -2.62 -8.61 17.44
C GLY A 109 -1.74 -9.51 16.56
N PRO A 110 -2.20 -9.87 15.36
CA PRO A 110 -1.42 -10.68 14.43
C PRO A 110 0.00 -10.13 14.27
N ARG A 111 1.01 -10.95 14.61
CA ARG A 111 2.43 -10.61 14.43
C ARG A 111 2.77 -10.83 12.97
N PHE A 112 2.89 -9.75 12.21
CA PHE A 112 3.46 -9.79 10.86
C PHE A 112 4.97 -10.03 10.95
N PRO A 113 5.59 -10.66 9.93
CA PRO A 113 7.03 -10.87 9.92
C PRO A 113 7.78 -9.57 10.17
N VAL A 114 8.82 -9.64 11.01
CA VAL A 114 9.59 -8.49 11.53
C VAL A 114 10.16 -7.62 10.41
N VAL A 115 10.41 -8.20 9.24
CA VAL A 115 10.89 -7.49 8.04
C VAL A 115 9.91 -7.74 6.89
N TRP A 116 9.31 -6.65 6.38
CA TRP A 116 8.43 -6.70 5.21
C TRP A 116 9.21 -6.33 3.93
N PRO A 117 9.28 -7.21 2.92
CA PRO A 117 10.12 -6.97 1.75
C PRO A 117 9.57 -5.87 0.84
N HIS A 118 10.44 -4.95 0.42
CA HIS A 118 10.11 -3.84 -0.49
C HIS A 118 9.59 -4.29 -1.85
N SER A 119 9.98 -5.48 -2.31
CA SER A 119 9.59 -6.03 -3.60
C SER A 119 8.15 -6.55 -3.63
N GLN A 120 7.43 -6.55 -2.50
CA GLN A 120 6.09 -7.13 -2.41
C GLN A 120 5.07 -6.15 -1.85
N TYR A 121 3.84 -6.21 -2.35
CA TYR A 121 2.70 -5.56 -1.71
C TYR A 121 1.95 -6.51 -0.79
N ALA A 122 1.43 -5.98 0.32
CA ALA A 122 0.42 -6.63 1.16
C ALA A 122 -0.97 -6.48 0.54
N VAL A 123 -1.73 -7.57 0.50
CA VAL A 123 -3.09 -7.61 -0.03
C VAL A 123 -3.99 -8.37 0.90
N ILE A 124 -5.09 -7.74 1.31
CA ILE A 124 -6.13 -8.41 2.07
C ILE A 124 -7.02 -9.20 1.10
N SER A 125 -7.12 -10.51 1.30
CA SER A 125 -7.85 -11.41 0.42
C SER A 125 -9.33 -11.06 0.29
N HIS A 126 -10.01 -10.68 1.38
CA HIS A 126 -11.42 -10.26 1.33
C HIS A 126 -11.63 -9.04 0.42
N LEU A 127 -10.70 -8.08 0.44
CA LEU A 127 -10.78 -6.90 -0.44
C LEU A 127 -10.46 -7.27 -1.89
N ALA A 128 -9.42 -8.08 -2.12
CA ALA A 128 -9.01 -8.50 -3.46
C ALA A 128 -10.02 -9.44 -4.13
N ARG A 129 -10.80 -10.20 -3.36
CA ARG A 129 -11.88 -11.06 -3.83
C ARG A 129 -13.24 -10.35 -3.78
N SER A 130 -13.26 -9.04 -4.02
CA SER A 130 -14.47 -8.21 -4.06
C SER A 130 -14.42 -7.15 -5.15
N SER A 131 -15.58 -6.52 -5.39
CA SER A 131 -15.73 -5.39 -6.30
C SER A 131 -15.37 -4.04 -5.69
N LEU A 132 -14.76 -4.01 -4.48
CA LEU A 132 -14.34 -2.78 -3.82
C LEU A 132 -13.40 -1.96 -4.70
N PHE A 133 -12.34 -2.58 -5.24
CA PHE A 133 -11.40 -1.94 -6.15
C PHE A 133 -11.69 -2.36 -7.59
N SER A 134 -12.63 -1.67 -8.25
CA SER A 134 -13.08 -2.06 -9.59
C SER A 134 -12.01 -1.86 -10.68
N ALA A 135 -12.02 -2.74 -11.69
CA ALA A 135 -11.24 -2.59 -12.93
C ALA A 135 -11.79 -1.49 -13.87
N THR A 136 -12.85 -0.79 -13.48
CA THR A 136 -13.46 0.31 -14.25
C THR A 136 -12.51 1.50 -14.37
N ARG A 137 -12.50 2.15 -15.54
CA ARG A 137 -11.80 3.42 -15.77
C ARG A 137 -12.79 4.57 -15.72
N PHE A 138 -12.46 5.60 -14.94
CA PHE A 138 -13.17 6.88 -14.93
C PHE A 138 -12.31 7.90 -15.65
N GLY A 139 -12.85 8.48 -16.72
CA GLY A 139 -12.22 9.57 -17.45
C GLY A 139 -12.82 10.92 -17.07
N PRO A 140 -12.30 12.02 -17.62
CA PRO A 140 -12.81 13.38 -17.36
C PRO A 140 -14.31 13.55 -17.65
N LYS A 141 -14.86 12.74 -18.56
CA LYS A 141 -16.27 12.78 -18.99
C LYS A 141 -17.16 11.77 -18.27
N THR A 142 -16.61 10.94 -17.40
CA THR A 142 -17.36 9.87 -16.71
C THR A 142 -17.16 10.04 -15.21
N PRO A 143 -18.09 10.73 -14.52
CA PRO A 143 -17.95 10.95 -13.09
C PRO A 143 -17.97 9.63 -12.34
N ARG A 144 -17.24 9.58 -11.22
CA ARG A 144 -17.29 8.45 -10.31
C ARG A 144 -18.65 8.43 -9.61
N PRO A 145 -19.33 7.28 -9.54
CA PRO A 145 -20.49 7.13 -8.69
C PRO A 145 -20.12 7.31 -7.23
N TYR A 146 -21.03 7.94 -6.48
CA TYR A 146 -21.01 7.92 -5.02
C TYR A 146 -22.00 6.87 -4.52
N PHE A 147 -21.53 5.97 -3.66
CA PHE A 147 -22.32 4.91 -3.06
C PHE A 147 -22.73 5.27 -1.64
N LYS A 148 -23.94 4.87 -1.25
CA LYS A 148 -24.44 4.97 0.13
C LYS A 148 -24.91 3.59 0.57
N ASN A 149 -24.21 3.01 1.55
CA ASN A 149 -24.48 1.67 2.09
C ASN A 149 -24.67 0.60 0.98
N HIS A 150 -23.88 0.68 -0.09
CA HIS A 150 -24.04 -0.17 -1.26
C HIS A 150 -23.38 -1.53 -1.04
N LEU A 151 -24.12 -2.61 -1.29
CA LEU A 151 -23.62 -3.98 -1.20
C LEU A 151 -22.73 -4.29 -2.40
N LEU A 152 -21.47 -4.65 -2.12
CA LEU A 152 -20.49 -5.05 -3.13
C LEU A 152 -20.58 -6.53 -3.44
N VAL A 153 -20.19 -6.90 -4.65
CA VAL A 153 -19.98 -8.30 -5.03
C VAL A 153 -18.70 -8.77 -4.34
N SER A 154 -18.76 -9.88 -3.62
CA SER A 154 -17.60 -10.45 -2.92
C SER A 154 -17.68 -11.97 -2.88
N ALA A 155 -16.58 -12.61 -2.47
CA ALA A 155 -16.53 -14.06 -2.29
C ALA A 155 -17.56 -14.55 -1.26
N GLU A 156 -17.97 -15.81 -1.39
CA GLU A 156 -18.92 -16.45 -0.48
C GLU A 156 -18.48 -16.35 1.00
N GLY A 157 -19.44 -16.14 1.89
CA GLY A 157 -19.19 -15.97 3.33
C GLY A 157 -18.66 -14.58 3.72
N VAL A 158 -18.47 -13.67 2.77
CA VAL A 158 -18.08 -12.28 3.02
C VAL A 158 -19.18 -11.35 2.52
N GLU A 159 -19.58 -10.41 3.37
CA GLU A 159 -20.48 -9.32 3.00
C GLU A 159 -19.71 -8.01 3.13
N ILE A 160 -19.63 -7.22 2.06
CA ILE A 160 -18.98 -5.90 2.09
C ILE A 160 -19.98 -4.84 1.65
N ARG A 161 -20.23 -3.84 2.49
CA ARG A 161 -20.94 -2.61 2.13
C ARG A 161 -20.00 -1.42 2.09
N THR A 162 -20.27 -0.46 1.21
CA THR A 162 -19.46 0.76 1.10
C THR A 162 -20.30 2.02 1.04
N THR A 163 -19.79 3.08 1.64
CA THR A 163 -20.28 4.46 1.51
C THR A 163 -19.10 5.34 1.11
N GLY A 164 -19.20 6.07 -0.01
CA GLY A 164 -18.11 6.86 -0.56
C GLY A 164 -18.06 6.82 -2.09
N GLU A 165 -17.05 7.47 -2.66
CA GLU A 165 -16.79 7.36 -4.10
C GLU A 165 -16.36 5.93 -4.48
N GLN A 166 -16.78 5.48 -5.67
CA GLN A 166 -16.37 4.18 -6.19
C GLN A 166 -14.84 4.13 -6.33
N LEU A 167 -14.24 3.15 -5.66
CA LEU A 167 -12.81 2.89 -5.72
C LEU A 167 -12.47 2.03 -6.94
N THR A 168 -11.25 2.24 -7.44
CA THR A 168 -10.69 1.53 -8.59
C THR A 168 -9.44 0.77 -8.21
N VAL A 169 -8.95 -0.08 -9.11
CA VAL A 169 -7.65 -0.73 -8.93
C VAL A 169 -6.50 0.24 -8.68
N ASP A 170 -6.57 1.47 -9.19
CA ASP A 170 -5.59 2.52 -8.92
C ASP A 170 -5.60 2.95 -7.45
N ASP A 171 -6.79 3.12 -6.88
CA ASP A 171 -6.97 3.43 -5.46
C ASP A 171 -6.53 2.24 -4.60
N GLY A 172 -6.82 1.02 -5.05
CA GLY A 172 -6.35 -0.20 -4.36
C GLY A 172 -4.83 -0.34 -4.35
N GLU A 173 -4.13 0.17 -5.36
CA GLU A 173 -2.66 0.19 -5.37
C GLU A 173 -2.08 1.12 -4.32
N VAL A 174 -2.67 2.31 -4.18
CA VAL A 174 -2.33 3.25 -3.11
C VAL A 174 -2.58 2.62 -1.74
N HIS A 175 -3.72 1.96 -1.55
CA HIS A 175 -4.04 1.26 -0.31
C HIS A 175 -3.02 0.15 0.02
N MET A 176 -2.66 -0.68 -0.96
CA MET A 176 -1.63 -1.72 -0.80
C MET A 176 -0.28 -1.13 -0.39
N GLN A 177 0.14 -0.02 -1.01
CA GLN A 177 1.42 0.63 -0.68
C GLN A 177 1.40 1.31 0.69
N VAL A 178 0.26 1.86 1.11
CA VAL A 178 0.05 2.39 2.47
C VAL A 178 0.15 1.27 3.51
N MET A 179 -0.51 0.13 3.29
CA MET A 179 -0.36 -1.03 4.19
C MET A 179 1.09 -1.48 4.30
N ASN A 180 1.78 -1.54 3.16
CA ASN A 180 3.21 -1.82 3.08
C ASN A 180 4.06 -0.90 3.96
N TYR A 181 3.85 0.41 3.87
CA TYR A 181 4.55 1.37 4.72
C TYR A 181 4.24 1.18 6.21
N GLN A 182 2.99 0.87 6.57
CA GLN A 182 2.64 0.55 7.96
C GLN A 182 3.43 -0.67 8.46
N LEU A 183 3.45 -1.75 7.69
CA LEU A 183 4.14 -2.99 8.05
C LEU A 183 5.66 -2.81 8.13
N ALA A 184 6.25 -1.99 7.26
CA ALA A 184 7.70 -1.76 7.24
C ALA A 184 8.18 -0.67 8.20
N SER A 185 7.28 0.17 8.72
CA SER A 185 7.67 1.24 9.64
C SER A 185 8.16 0.76 11.00
N GLY A 186 7.85 -0.49 11.38
CA GLY A 186 8.06 -1.01 12.73
C GLY A 186 7.21 -0.33 13.81
N LEU A 187 6.36 0.62 13.45
CA LEU A 187 5.47 1.32 14.37
C LEU A 187 4.27 0.42 14.74
N PRO A 188 3.69 0.59 15.94
CA PRO A 188 2.45 -0.08 16.29
C PRO A 188 1.36 0.15 15.24
N LEU A 189 0.55 -0.87 14.98
CA LEU A 189 -0.56 -0.75 14.03
C LEU A 189 -1.47 0.42 14.43
N GLY A 190 -1.78 1.27 13.46
CA GLY A 190 -2.59 2.47 13.63
C GLY A 190 -1.87 3.70 14.20
N ALA A 191 -0.57 3.62 14.44
CA ALA A 191 0.27 4.81 14.56
C ALA A 191 0.28 5.60 13.24
N ASP A 192 0.47 6.92 13.34
CA ASP A 192 0.69 7.75 12.16
C ASP A 192 2.06 7.44 11.54
N VAL A 193 2.05 6.93 10.31
CA VAL A 193 3.25 6.64 9.53
C VAL A 193 3.60 7.88 8.71
N PRO A 194 4.77 8.51 8.94
CA PRO A 194 5.22 9.65 8.14
C PRO A 194 5.64 9.19 6.74
N ILE A 195 5.29 9.98 5.72
CA ILE A 195 5.67 9.80 4.30
C ILE A 195 5.79 11.15 3.59
N THR A 196 6.47 11.19 2.46
CA THR A 196 6.29 12.26 1.47
C THR A 196 5.35 11.78 0.36
N LEU A 197 4.49 12.68 -0.15
CA LEU A 197 3.59 12.35 -1.26
C LEU A 197 4.37 12.02 -2.54
N ALA A 198 5.51 12.68 -2.76
CA ALA A 198 6.43 12.37 -3.83
C ALA A 198 7.02 10.96 -3.69
N GLY A 199 7.43 10.56 -2.48
CA GLY A 199 7.92 9.21 -2.19
C GLY A 199 6.88 8.13 -2.46
N LEU A 200 5.63 8.34 -2.01
CA LEU A 200 4.52 7.43 -2.31
C LEU A 200 4.28 7.34 -3.83
N THR A 201 4.26 8.47 -4.53
CA THR A 201 4.06 8.52 -5.99
C THR A 201 5.18 7.79 -6.72
N PHE A 202 6.42 7.91 -6.23
CA PHE A 202 7.59 7.23 -6.77
C PHE A 202 7.51 5.72 -6.61
N ASP A 203 7.18 5.24 -5.41
CA ASP A 203 7.06 3.81 -5.14
C ASP A 203 5.93 3.14 -5.92
N LEU A 204 4.86 3.89 -6.20
CA LEU A 204 3.76 3.47 -7.08
C LEU A 204 4.17 3.45 -8.58
N GLY A 205 5.36 3.94 -8.92
CA GLY A 205 5.81 4.07 -10.31
C GLY A 205 5.02 5.10 -11.12
N LYS A 206 4.39 6.08 -10.45
CA LYS A 206 3.54 7.12 -11.07
C LYS A 206 4.28 8.45 -11.24
N ASN A 207 5.60 8.42 -11.23
CA ASN A 207 6.43 9.59 -11.54
C ASN A 207 6.09 10.05 -12.95
N SER A 208 5.62 11.30 -13.05
CA SER A 208 5.24 11.89 -14.32
C SER A 208 5.58 13.37 -14.31
N ASP A 209 6.03 13.84 -15.46
CA ASP A 209 6.31 15.26 -15.66
C ASP A 209 5.02 16.08 -15.46
N GLY A 210 5.15 17.23 -14.80
CA GLY A 210 4.04 18.15 -14.55
C GLY A 210 3.10 17.77 -13.39
N GLY A 211 3.48 16.83 -12.51
CA GLY A 211 2.79 16.59 -11.24
C GLY A 211 1.45 15.84 -11.34
N LYS A 212 1.10 15.31 -12.52
CA LYS A 212 -0.14 14.55 -12.74
C LYS A 212 -0.25 13.33 -11.81
N GLY A 213 0.81 12.54 -11.70
CA GLY A 213 0.84 11.35 -10.84
C GLY A 213 0.78 11.71 -9.35
N LEU A 214 1.39 12.83 -8.95
CA LEU A 214 1.30 13.36 -7.59
C LEU A 214 -0.16 13.70 -7.24
N ASN A 215 -0.86 14.39 -8.15
CA ASN A 215 -2.28 14.70 -8.00
C ASN A 215 -3.14 13.44 -7.95
N GLN A 216 -2.93 12.48 -8.86
CA GLN A 216 -3.68 11.21 -8.86
C GLN A 216 -3.51 10.44 -7.55
N THR A 217 -2.28 10.38 -7.03
CA THR A 217 -1.96 9.72 -5.77
C THR A 217 -2.66 10.40 -4.59
N ARG A 218 -2.63 11.74 -4.54
CA ARG A 218 -3.32 12.55 -3.52
C ARG A 218 -4.84 12.36 -3.56
N GLU A 219 -5.43 12.38 -4.75
CA GLU A 219 -6.86 12.15 -4.93
C GLU A 219 -7.29 10.74 -4.49
N SER A 220 -6.47 9.73 -4.79
CA SER A 220 -6.71 8.36 -4.31
C SER A 220 -6.63 8.26 -2.79
N LEU A 221 -5.66 8.93 -2.17
CA LEU A 221 -5.56 9.04 -0.71
C LEU A 221 -6.84 9.64 -0.09
N TYR A 222 -7.33 10.76 -0.62
CA TYR A 222 -8.55 11.39 -0.12
C TYR A 222 -9.79 10.51 -0.31
N ARG A 223 -9.92 9.82 -1.46
CA ARG A 223 -10.99 8.84 -1.68
C ARG A 223 -10.93 7.72 -0.65
N LEU A 224 -9.77 7.10 -0.46
CA LEU A 224 -9.60 6.02 0.52
C LEU A 224 -9.95 6.46 1.96
N ARG A 225 -9.62 7.69 2.34
CA ARG A 225 -10.00 8.29 3.63
C ARG A 225 -11.50 8.58 3.70
N GLY A 226 -12.11 9.02 2.60
CA GLY A 226 -13.54 9.32 2.52
C GLY A 226 -14.45 8.10 2.38
N THR A 227 -13.91 6.94 2.02
CA THR A 227 -14.67 5.70 1.86
C THR A 227 -14.78 4.94 3.19
N GLU A 228 -16.00 4.76 3.66
CA GLU A 228 -16.34 3.83 4.73
C GLU A 228 -16.65 2.45 4.13
N ILE A 229 -16.17 1.40 4.80
CA ILE A 229 -16.47 0.01 4.50
C ILE A 229 -17.07 -0.66 5.73
N SER A 230 -18.08 -1.50 5.52
CA SER A 230 -18.58 -2.44 6.53
C SER A 230 -18.38 -3.85 6.00
N ILE A 231 -17.61 -4.66 6.70
CA ILE A 231 -17.28 -6.03 6.33
C ILE A 231 -17.84 -6.96 7.39
N LYS A 232 -18.51 -8.01 6.96
CA LYS A 232 -18.91 -9.13 7.82
C LYS A 232 -18.37 -10.42 7.21
N VAL A 233 -17.68 -11.21 8.01
CA VAL A 233 -17.10 -12.50 7.61
C VAL A 233 -17.73 -13.59 8.46
N ALA A 234 -18.40 -14.54 7.81
CA ALA A 234 -18.88 -15.75 8.46
C ALA A 234 -17.71 -16.72 8.69
N SER A 235 -17.56 -17.21 9.91
CA SER A 235 -16.56 -18.23 10.25
C SER A 235 -16.98 -19.61 9.75
N ARG A 236 -16.00 -20.52 9.59
CA ARG A 236 -16.26 -21.92 9.22
C ARG A 236 -17.17 -22.56 10.27
N GLY A 237 -18.34 -23.05 9.84
CA GLY A 237 -19.35 -23.64 10.73
C GLY A 237 -20.49 -22.69 11.15
N GLY A 238 -20.50 -21.43 10.67
CA GLY A 238 -21.64 -20.51 10.82
C GLY A 238 -21.85 -19.93 12.22
N GLN A 239 -21.01 -20.26 13.20
CA GLN A 239 -21.22 -19.88 14.60
C GLN A 239 -20.60 -18.54 15.01
N GLU A 240 -19.58 -18.03 14.30
CA GLU A 240 -18.90 -16.79 14.66
C GLU A 240 -18.89 -15.80 13.49
N LEU A 241 -19.33 -14.56 13.75
CA LEU A 241 -19.36 -13.47 12.79
C LEU A 241 -18.34 -12.42 13.21
N ARG A 242 -17.27 -12.27 12.43
CA ARG A 242 -16.35 -11.14 12.60
C ARG A 242 -16.88 -9.97 11.78
N SER A 243 -16.92 -8.78 12.37
CA SER A 243 -17.34 -7.59 11.63
C SER A 243 -16.44 -6.39 11.89
N PHE A 244 -16.32 -5.53 10.88
CA PHE A 244 -15.58 -4.28 10.92
C PHE A 244 -16.42 -3.23 10.21
N THR A 245 -16.51 -2.04 10.78
CA THR A 245 -17.06 -0.88 10.10
C THR A 245 -16.14 0.30 10.34
N GLY A 246 -15.71 0.96 9.26
CA GLY A 246 -14.85 2.14 9.34
C GLY A 246 -14.22 2.49 8.01
N ASN A 247 -13.41 3.54 8.00
CA ASN A 247 -12.69 3.98 6.81
C ASN A 247 -11.48 3.09 6.50
N LEU A 248 -11.14 2.97 5.22
CA LEU A 248 -9.92 2.27 4.78
C LEU A 248 -8.64 2.96 5.24
N LEU A 249 -8.67 4.30 5.32
CA LEU A 249 -7.63 5.11 5.98
C LEU A 249 -8.28 5.90 7.11
N ASN A 250 -7.72 5.79 8.31
CA ASN A 250 -8.25 6.48 9.49
C ASN A 250 -7.98 7.99 9.42
N HIS A 251 -6.74 8.35 9.09
CA HIS A 251 -6.27 9.71 9.05
C HIS A 251 -5.33 9.91 7.86
N ILE A 252 -5.38 11.11 7.29
CA ILE A 252 -4.35 11.64 6.39
C ILE A 252 -4.07 13.06 6.86
N GLY A 253 -2.88 13.27 7.40
CA GLY A 253 -2.41 14.57 7.83
C GLY A 253 -1.46 15.14 6.80
N ALA A 254 -1.67 16.38 6.37
CA ALA A 254 -0.67 17.15 5.67
C ALA A 254 -0.18 18.23 6.62
N ARG A 255 1.06 18.12 7.10
CA ARG A 255 1.69 19.14 7.94
C ARG A 255 2.61 19.96 7.05
N MET A 256 2.17 21.17 6.73
CA MET A 256 3.03 22.14 6.08
C MET A 256 3.90 22.81 7.14
N ARG A 257 5.19 22.51 7.13
CA ARG A 257 6.13 23.27 7.96
C ARG A 257 6.32 24.65 7.34
N ARG A 258 6.36 25.70 8.16
CA ARG A 258 6.62 27.07 7.69
C ARG A 258 7.94 27.07 6.89
N GLY A 259 7.90 27.53 5.63
CA GLY A 259 9.07 27.54 4.74
C GLY A 259 9.33 26.25 3.93
N ALA A 260 8.60 25.15 4.16
CA ALA A 260 8.77 23.92 3.38
C ALA A 260 8.22 24.06 1.95
N ARG A 261 8.80 23.33 0.99
CA ARG A 261 8.26 23.26 -0.39
C ARG A 261 7.01 22.38 -0.46
N ASP A 262 7.00 21.29 0.31
CA ASP A 262 5.95 20.30 0.33
C ASP A 262 5.47 20.00 1.75
N ALA A 263 4.22 19.57 1.88
CA ALA A 263 3.68 19.15 3.16
C ALA A 263 4.21 17.76 3.52
N ALA A 264 4.62 17.57 4.77
CA ALA A 264 4.86 16.23 5.31
C ALA A 264 3.52 15.52 5.42
N TYR A 265 3.39 14.36 4.77
CA TYR A 265 2.18 13.55 4.85
C TYR A 265 2.34 12.53 5.98
N SER A 266 1.25 12.23 6.65
CA SER A 266 1.15 11.04 7.50
C SER A 266 -0.18 10.36 7.26
N PHE A 267 -0.21 9.05 7.43
CA PHE A 267 -1.45 8.29 7.42
C PHE A 267 -1.49 7.32 8.58
N SER A 268 -2.68 6.89 8.98
CA SER A 268 -2.85 5.74 9.87
C SER A 268 -3.97 4.83 9.38
N LEU A 269 -3.81 3.55 9.67
CA LEU A 269 -4.83 2.51 9.46
C LEU A 269 -5.55 2.22 10.78
N ARG A 270 -6.82 1.82 10.72
CA ARG A 270 -7.52 1.38 11.94
C ARG A 270 -6.94 0.05 12.41
N PRO A 271 -6.44 -0.11 13.65
CA PRO A 271 -5.89 -1.39 14.11
C PRO A 271 -6.86 -2.56 13.94
N GLU A 272 -8.16 -2.30 14.06
CA GLU A 272 -9.26 -3.25 13.91
C GLU A 272 -9.31 -3.86 12.50
N ILE A 273 -8.82 -3.15 11.48
CA ILE A 273 -8.71 -3.68 10.12
C ILE A 273 -7.83 -4.93 10.12
N PHE A 274 -6.70 -4.90 10.85
CA PHE A 274 -5.79 -6.03 10.95
C PHE A 274 -6.35 -7.16 11.82
N GLN A 275 -7.17 -6.84 12.83
CA GLN A 275 -7.84 -7.84 13.67
C GLN A 275 -8.92 -8.61 12.90
N LEU A 276 -9.66 -7.93 12.01
CA LEU A 276 -10.64 -8.59 11.14
C LEU A 276 -9.97 -9.58 10.18
N PHE A 277 -8.78 -9.21 9.72
CA PHE A 277 -8.08 -9.89 8.65
C PHE A 277 -7.16 -11.01 9.17
N GLY A 278 -6.57 -10.94 10.36
CA GLY A 278 -5.63 -11.98 10.79
C GLY A 278 -4.41 -12.10 9.86
N VAL A 279 -3.40 -12.87 10.27
CA VAL A 279 -2.22 -13.10 9.42
C VAL A 279 -2.54 -13.92 8.18
N ASP A 280 -3.58 -14.76 8.24
CA ASP A 280 -3.95 -15.75 7.23
C ASP A 280 -4.70 -15.17 6.03
N THR A 281 -5.21 -13.93 6.13
CA THR A 281 -5.90 -13.27 5.02
C THR A 281 -5.04 -12.24 4.29
N VAL A 282 -3.83 -11.96 4.76
CA VAL A 282 -2.87 -11.05 4.11
C VAL A 282 -1.93 -11.86 3.21
N TYR A 283 -1.98 -11.56 1.92
CA TYR A 283 -1.17 -12.19 0.88
C TYR A 283 -0.09 -11.22 0.38
N ARG A 284 1.03 -11.80 -0.02
CA ARG A 284 2.14 -11.07 -0.66
C ARG A 284 1.98 -11.16 -2.17
N ILE A 285 2.08 -10.03 -2.86
CA ILE A 285 2.06 -9.97 -4.33
C ILE A 285 3.33 -9.30 -4.84
N ASP A 286 3.84 -9.74 -5.99
CA ASP A 286 5.03 -9.15 -6.61
C ASP A 286 4.71 -7.73 -7.12
N ARG A 287 5.40 -6.73 -6.55
CA ARG A 287 5.25 -5.32 -6.93
C ARG A 287 5.71 -5.06 -8.36
N ARG A 288 6.74 -5.75 -8.84
CA ARG A 288 7.28 -5.62 -10.20
C ARG A 288 6.21 -6.01 -11.22
N ILE A 289 5.55 -7.15 -11.01
CA ILE A 289 4.45 -7.60 -11.89
C ILE A 289 3.31 -6.58 -11.83
N SER A 290 2.84 -6.20 -10.63
CA SER A 290 1.74 -5.22 -10.49
C SER A 290 2.00 -3.92 -11.25
N ARG A 291 3.23 -3.42 -11.24
CA ARG A 291 3.63 -2.17 -11.92
C ARG A 291 3.79 -2.33 -13.44
N ALA A 292 4.11 -3.53 -13.92
CA ALA A 292 4.29 -3.77 -15.35
C ALA A 292 2.96 -3.88 -16.11
N LEU A 293 1.89 -4.30 -15.43
CA LEU A 293 0.56 -4.46 -16.00
C LEU A 293 -0.09 -3.12 -16.36
N ARG A 294 -0.55 -3.00 -17.60
CA ARG A 294 -1.20 -1.83 -18.20
C ARG A 294 -2.72 -1.94 -18.16
N ALA A 295 -3.28 -3.14 -18.38
CA ALA A 295 -4.73 -3.32 -18.34
C ALA A 295 -5.23 -3.31 -16.88
N LYS A 296 -6.30 -2.55 -16.61
CA LYS A 296 -6.89 -2.49 -15.26
C LYS A 296 -7.50 -3.82 -14.85
N LEU A 297 -8.01 -4.58 -15.83
CA LEU A 297 -8.46 -5.94 -15.61
C LEU A 297 -7.30 -6.88 -15.26
N ALA A 298 -6.15 -6.77 -15.93
CA ALA A 298 -4.98 -7.57 -15.59
C ALA A 298 -4.48 -7.26 -14.17
N GLN A 299 -4.40 -5.98 -13.80
CA GLN A 299 -4.06 -5.56 -12.43
C GLN A 299 -5.04 -6.14 -11.38
N TRP A 300 -6.33 -6.17 -11.69
CA TRP A 300 -7.35 -6.78 -10.83
C TRP A 300 -7.15 -8.30 -10.71
N LEU A 301 -7.01 -9.00 -11.84
CA LEU A 301 -6.81 -10.45 -11.90
C LEU A 301 -5.52 -10.88 -11.20
N HIS A 302 -4.45 -10.10 -11.33
CA HIS A 302 -3.20 -10.29 -10.60
C HIS A 302 -3.44 -10.37 -9.09
N ARG A 303 -4.15 -9.38 -8.53
CA ARG A 303 -4.48 -9.34 -7.09
C ARG A 303 -5.41 -10.50 -6.72
N TYR A 304 -6.44 -10.74 -7.52
CA TYR A 304 -7.40 -11.81 -7.29
C TYR A 304 -6.72 -13.19 -7.24
N TYR A 305 -6.01 -13.58 -8.29
CA TYR A 305 -5.36 -14.89 -8.38
C TYR A 305 -4.13 -15.02 -7.48
N SER A 306 -3.50 -13.91 -7.05
CA SER A 306 -2.44 -13.99 -6.04
C SER A 306 -2.95 -14.48 -4.68
N THR A 307 -4.24 -14.32 -4.42
CA THR A 307 -4.86 -14.86 -3.20
C THR A 307 -5.30 -16.32 -3.35
N HIS A 308 -5.16 -16.93 -4.52
CA HIS A 308 -5.58 -18.32 -4.76
C HIS A 308 -4.37 -19.21 -4.90
N GLN A 309 -4.18 -20.13 -3.93
CA GLN A 309 -3.12 -21.15 -4.02
C GLN A 309 -3.38 -22.09 -5.21
N HIS A 310 -4.63 -22.53 -5.36
CA HIS A 310 -5.12 -23.34 -6.46
C HIS A 310 -6.37 -22.67 -7.06
N PRO A 311 -6.21 -21.81 -8.08
CA PRO A 311 -7.35 -21.22 -8.77
C PRO A 311 -8.26 -22.31 -9.33
N TYR A 312 -9.55 -22.24 -9.02
CA TYR A 312 -10.56 -23.10 -9.60
C TYR A 312 -11.24 -22.41 -10.79
N PRO A 313 -11.85 -23.17 -11.72
CA PRO A 313 -12.52 -22.59 -12.87
C PRO A 313 -13.67 -21.66 -12.45
N MET A 314 -13.70 -20.46 -13.01
CA MET A 314 -14.67 -19.42 -12.65
C MET A 314 -15.45 -18.95 -13.87
N LYS A 315 -16.77 -18.75 -13.71
CA LYS A 315 -17.60 -18.18 -14.77
C LYS A 315 -17.13 -16.77 -15.10
N LEU A 316 -17.06 -16.46 -16.40
CA LEU A 316 -16.70 -15.14 -16.92
C LEU A 316 -17.62 -14.06 -16.35
N GLU A 317 -18.92 -14.32 -16.26
CA GLU A 317 -19.91 -13.43 -15.64
C GLU A 317 -19.60 -13.16 -14.16
N THR A 318 -19.17 -14.17 -13.40
CA THR A 318 -18.81 -13.99 -11.99
C THR A 318 -17.59 -13.10 -11.85
N LEU A 319 -16.54 -13.34 -12.65
CA LEU A 319 -15.36 -12.47 -12.67
C LEU A 319 -15.71 -11.03 -13.09
N GLN A 320 -16.61 -10.87 -14.07
CA GLN A 320 -17.09 -9.56 -14.52
C GLN A 320 -17.75 -8.77 -13.38
N ARG A 321 -18.65 -9.43 -12.64
CA ARG A 321 -19.32 -8.83 -11.47
C ARG A 321 -18.32 -8.51 -10.36
N MET A 322 -17.39 -9.42 -10.08
CA MET A 322 -16.37 -9.23 -9.04
C MET A 322 -15.38 -8.11 -9.38
N CYS A 323 -14.99 -7.91 -10.64
CA CYS A 323 -14.15 -6.79 -11.03
C CYS A 323 -14.94 -5.48 -11.26
N GLY A 324 -16.27 -5.54 -11.19
CA GLY A 324 -17.18 -4.41 -11.37
C GLY A 324 -17.20 -3.84 -12.80
N ALA A 325 -16.84 -4.64 -13.81
CA ALA A 325 -16.77 -4.17 -15.20
C ALA A 325 -18.17 -4.11 -15.84
N LYS A 326 -18.49 -2.98 -16.48
CA LYS A 326 -19.81 -2.73 -17.13
C LYS A 326 -19.81 -2.97 -18.65
N ALA A 327 -18.83 -3.71 -19.18
CA ALA A 327 -18.75 -4.01 -20.61
C ALA A 327 -19.83 -5.02 -21.05
N SER A 328 -20.16 -5.06 -22.35
CA SER A 328 -20.99 -6.14 -22.89
C SER A 328 -20.26 -7.49 -22.78
N PRO A 329 -20.96 -8.63 -22.67
CA PRO A 329 -20.31 -9.94 -22.51
C PRO A 329 -19.25 -10.24 -23.57
N LYS A 330 -19.51 -9.90 -24.83
CA LYS A 330 -18.55 -10.05 -25.94
C LYS A 330 -17.28 -9.24 -25.71
N LYS A 331 -17.43 -7.95 -25.41
CA LYS A 331 -16.30 -7.03 -25.17
C LYS A 331 -15.53 -7.42 -23.91
N PHE A 332 -16.22 -7.86 -22.86
CA PHE A 332 -15.58 -8.32 -21.64
C PHE A 332 -14.75 -9.58 -21.86
N ARG A 333 -15.25 -10.53 -22.68
CA ARG A 333 -14.49 -11.72 -23.08
C ARG A 333 -13.19 -11.35 -23.82
N GLU A 334 -13.24 -10.39 -24.74
CA GLU A 334 -12.04 -9.89 -25.44
C GLU A 334 -11.04 -9.27 -24.44
N GLN A 335 -11.51 -8.36 -23.57
CA GLN A 335 -10.69 -7.76 -22.52
C GLN A 335 -10.09 -8.78 -21.55
N MET A 336 -10.84 -9.84 -21.22
CA MET A 336 -10.38 -10.93 -20.37
C MET A 336 -9.21 -11.67 -21.02
N ARG A 337 -9.31 -11.99 -22.32
CA ARG A 337 -8.22 -12.67 -23.06
C ARG A 337 -6.97 -11.81 -23.10
N GLU A 338 -7.11 -10.52 -23.41
CA GLU A 338 -5.99 -9.56 -23.40
C GLU A 338 -5.32 -9.49 -22.02
N ALA A 339 -6.13 -9.37 -20.96
CA ALA A 339 -5.63 -9.29 -19.60
C ALA A 339 -4.94 -10.59 -19.14
N LEU A 340 -5.44 -11.76 -19.52
CA LEU A 340 -4.83 -13.05 -19.20
C LEU A 340 -3.53 -13.28 -19.99
N ASN A 341 -3.47 -12.87 -21.26
CA ASN A 341 -2.23 -12.88 -22.04
C ASN A 341 -1.17 -12.00 -21.39
N GLU A 342 -1.53 -10.79 -20.97
CA GLU A 342 -0.61 -9.88 -20.29
C GLU A 342 -0.04 -10.51 -18.99
N LEU A 343 -0.86 -11.29 -18.26
CA LEU A 343 -0.37 -12.03 -17.09
C LEU A 343 0.57 -13.20 -17.44
N VAL A 344 0.42 -13.82 -18.62
CA VAL A 344 1.37 -14.83 -19.12
C VAL A 344 2.67 -14.16 -19.55
N ASP A 345 2.61 -13.03 -20.25
CA ASP A 345 3.77 -12.27 -20.71
C ASP A 345 4.67 -11.84 -19.53
N HIS A 346 4.06 -11.53 -18.39
CA HIS A 346 4.78 -11.20 -17.14
C HIS A 346 5.09 -12.41 -16.25
N GLN A 347 4.91 -13.63 -16.75
CA GLN A 347 5.20 -14.90 -16.06
C GLN A 347 4.44 -15.05 -14.73
N PHE A 348 3.26 -14.43 -14.62
CA PHE A 348 2.38 -14.63 -13.47
C PHE A 348 1.50 -15.88 -13.67
N LEU A 349 0.99 -16.07 -14.90
CA LEU A 349 0.32 -17.30 -15.32
C LEU A 349 1.24 -18.12 -16.22
N ALA A 350 1.17 -19.44 -16.11
CA ALA A 350 1.80 -20.35 -17.06
C ALA A 350 0.93 -20.50 -18.30
N GLU A 351 -0.39 -20.66 -18.10
CA GLU A 351 -1.36 -20.77 -19.18
C GLU A 351 -2.74 -20.37 -18.68
N TRP A 352 -3.63 -20.11 -19.63
CA TRP A 352 -5.05 -19.90 -19.39
C TRP A 352 -5.85 -20.48 -20.56
N ARG A 353 -7.09 -20.84 -20.31
CA ARG A 353 -8.07 -21.14 -21.37
C ARG A 353 -9.45 -20.67 -20.95
N ILE A 354 -10.26 -20.30 -21.93
CA ILE A 354 -11.68 -20.03 -21.72
C ILE A 354 -12.45 -21.07 -22.51
N ASP A 355 -13.15 -21.95 -21.80
CA ASP A 355 -13.97 -23.02 -22.35
C ASP A 355 -15.43 -22.67 -22.08
N GLU A 356 -16.23 -22.51 -23.13
CA GLU A 356 -17.55 -21.88 -23.06
C GLU A 356 -17.49 -20.55 -22.28
N ASP A 357 -18.01 -20.50 -21.06
CA ASP A 357 -17.99 -19.34 -20.15
C ASP A 357 -17.10 -19.55 -18.91
N LEU A 358 -16.34 -20.63 -18.82
CA LEU A 358 -15.45 -20.92 -17.70
C LEU A 358 -14.01 -20.51 -18.02
N VAL A 359 -13.43 -19.72 -17.12
CA VAL A 359 -12.04 -19.28 -17.17
C VAL A 359 -11.20 -20.24 -16.32
N PHE A 360 -10.25 -20.90 -16.98
CA PHE A 360 -9.25 -21.76 -16.36
C PHE A 360 -7.90 -21.03 -16.38
N VAL A 361 -7.19 -21.03 -15.26
CA VAL A 361 -5.85 -20.45 -15.17
C VAL A 361 -4.92 -21.39 -14.42
N ARG A 362 -3.65 -21.43 -14.82
CA ARG A 362 -2.57 -22.08 -14.09
C ARG A 362 -1.51 -21.05 -13.76
N ARG A 363 -1.12 -20.95 -12.49
CA ARG A 363 -0.05 -20.06 -12.04
C ARG A 363 1.29 -20.57 -12.59
N ALA A 364 2.15 -19.66 -13.06
CA ALA A 364 3.55 -20.00 -13.32
C ALA A 364 4.21 -20.30 -11.97
N GLY A 365 4.98 -21.40 -11.91
CA GLY A 365 5.49 -22.03 -10.68
C GLY A 365 5.80 -21.05 -9.55
N GLY A 366 4.94 -21.03 -8.54
CA GLY A 366 5.06 -20.21 -7.36
C GLY A 366 4.05 -20.69 -6.34
N ILE A 367 4.48 -21.58 -5.45
CA ILE A 367 3.80 -21.87 -4.19
C ILE A 367 3.43 -20.52 -3.60
N ALA A 368 2.15 -20.30 -3.29
CA ALA A 368 1.76 -19.20 -2.43
C ALA A 368 2.58 -19.37 -1.14
N LEU A 369 3.63 -18.56 -0.96
CA LEU A 369 4.40 -18.61 0.26
C LEU A 369 3.41 -18.31 1.39
N PRO A 370 3.21 -19.23 2.34
CA PRO A 370 2.43 -18.91 3.52
C PRO A 370 3.04 -17.67 4.18
N PRO A 371 2.27 -16.90 4.97
CA PRO A 371 2.87 -15.90 5.85
C PRO A 371 3.97 -16.63 6.64
N SER A 372 5.22 -16.26 6.38
CA SER A 372 6.38 -16.75 7.11
C SER A 372 6.12 -16.44 8.58
N THR A 373 6.11 -17.50 9.39
CA THR A 373 5.78 -17.52 10.82
C THR A 373 6.68 -16.60 11.62
#